data_AF-A0AAX0XZA0-F1
#
_entry.id   AF-A0AAX0XZA0-F1
#
_cell.length_a   1.000
_cell.length_b   1.000
_cell.length_c   1.000
_cell.angle_alpha   90.00
_cell.angle_beta   90.00
_cell.angle_gamma   90.00
#
_symmetry.space_group_name_H-M   'P 1'
#
loop_
_entity.id
_entity.type
_entity.pdbx_description
1 polymer ?
#
loop_
_entity_poly.entity_id
_entity_poly.type
_entity_poly.pdbx_seq_one_letter_code
_entity_poly.pdbx_strand_id
1 'polypeptide(L)'
;MKKLRHQIPLWVARGKTIKQLIKELESFENQDLEVRLSLDYGDTHSCISLVAKGFDDEGNQYCVLSNSETYYENEWQDFMDKPD
;
A
#
# COMPACT_ATOMS: atom_id res chain seq x y z
N MET A 1 -23.08 -0.31 7.60
CA MET A 1 -22.02 0.66 8.01
C MET A 1 -22.33 1.16 9.42
N LYS A 2 -21.35 1.18 10.34
CA LYS A 2 -21.55 1.74 11.68
C LYS A 2 -21.84 3.24 11.56
N LYS A 3 -22.87 3.75 12.25
CA LYS A 3 -23.11 5.20 12.34
C LYS A 3 -21.98 5.84 13.16
N LEU A 4 -21.23 6.75 12.54
CA LEU A 4 -20.18 7.50 13.23
C LEU A 4 -20.83 8.37 14.31
N ARG A 5 -20.40 8.20 15.57
CA ARG A 5 -20.88 9.00 16.71
C ARG A 5 -20.02 10.25 16.94
N HIS A 6 -18.82 10.29 16.37
CA HIS A 6 -17.84 11.38 16.50
C HIS A 6 -17.14 11.59 15.17
N GLN A 7 -16.61 12.81 14.96
CA GLN A 7 -15.80 13.12 13.78
C GLN A 7 -14.51 12.30 13.79
N ILE A 8 -14.13 11.77 12.62
CA ILE A 8 -12.85 11.08 12.46
C ILE A 8 -11.75 12.15 12.45
N PRO A 9 -10.73 12.05 13.32
CA PRO A 9 -9.63 13.00 13.32
C PRO A 9 -8.97 13.08 11.95
N LEU A 10 -8.55 14.29 11.54
CA LEU A 10 -7.91 14.48 10.24
C LEU A 10 -6.66 13.62 10.05
N TRP A 11 -5.90 13.33 11.11
CA TRP A 11 -4.72 12.46 11.01
C TRP A 11 -5.06 11.01 10.65
N VAL A 12 -6.29 10.55 10.94
CA VAL A 12 -6.78 9.20 10.56
C VAL A 12 -7.27 9.19 9.12
N ALA A 13 -7.93 10.27 8.68
CA ALA A 13 -8.57 10.34 7.38
C ALA A 13 -7.68 10.93 6.27
N ARG A 14 -6.63 11.67 6.63
CA ARG A 14 -5.75 12.36 5.67
C ARG A 14 -4.61 11.42 5.26
N GLY A 15 -4.60 11.06 3.98
CA GLY A 15 -3.45 10.38 3.37
C GLY A 15 -2.18 11.25 3.38
N LYS A 16 -1.02 10.59 3.41
CA LYS A 16 0.28 11.24 3.22
C LYS A 16 0.59 11.39 1.73
N THR A 17 1.21 12.51 1.37
CA THR A 17 1.79 12.66 0.03
C THR A 17 3.07 11.83 -0.09
N ILE A 18 3.46 11.49 -1.33
CA ILE A 18 4.74 10.81 -1.61
C ILE A 18 5.92 11.55 -0.94
N LYS A 19 5.95 12.89 -1.05
CA LYS A 19 7.02 13.71 -0.46
C LYS A 19 7.09 13.62 1.07
N GLN A 20 5.94 13.53 1.75
CA GLN A 20 5.91 13.36 3.20
C GLN A 20 6.35 11.95 3.60
N LEU A 21 5.90 10.93 2.86
CA LEU A 21 6.29 9.54 3.09
C LEU A 21 7.81 9.37 2.91
N ILE A 22 8.39 9.86 1.82
CA ILE A 22 9.83 9.78 1.57
C ILE A 22 10.62 10.39 2.73
N LYS A 23 10.26 11.58 3.21
CA LYS A 23 10.95 12.23 4.33
C LYS A 23 10.93 11.40 5.61
N GLU A 24 9.82 10.72 5.88
CA GLU A 24 9.71 9.84 7.04
C GLU A 24 10.55 8.59 6.87
N LEU A 25 10.54 7.97 5.69
CA LEU A 25 11.41 6.83 5.39
C LEU A 25 12.89 7.21 5.51
N GLU A 26 13.31 8.34 4.93
CA GLU A 26 14.69 8.87 5.02
C GLU A 26 15.15 9.17 6.46
N SER A 27 14.22 9.30 7.41
CA SER A 27 14.55 9.55 8.82
C SER A 27 15.01 8.31 9.59
N PHE A 28 14.83 7.11 9.02
CA PHE A 28 15.30 5.87 9.63
C PHE A 28 16.81 5.75 9.42
N GLU A 29 17.56 5.38 10.46
CA GLU A 29 19.01 5.20 10.35
C GLU A 29 19.39 4.09 9.36
N ASN A 30 18.66 2.99 9.39
CA ASN A 30 18.86 1.87 8.47
C ASN A 30 17.85 1.94 7.32
N GLN A 31 18.33 2.34 6.13
CA GLN A 31 17.53 2.45 4.91
C GLN A 31 17.30 1.09 4.20
N ASP A 32 17.94 0.01 4.64
CA ASP A 32 17.79 -1.34 4.05
C ASP A 32 16.64 -2.15 4.70
N LEU A 33 15.88 -1.55 5.61
CA LEU A 33 14.73 -2.20 6.24
C LEU A 33 13.59 -2.42 5.24
N GLU A 34 12.99 -3.61 5.27
CA GLU A 34 11.78 -3.90 4.48
C GLU A 34 10.61 -3.05 4.97
N VAL A 35 9.96 -2.34 4.04
CA VAL A 35 8.74 -1.59 4.33
C VAL A 35 7.53 -2.53 4.24
N ARG A 36 6.75 -2.58 5.31
CA ARG A 36 5.52 -3.37 5.40
C ARG A 36 4.29 -2.49 5.61
N LEU A 37 3.17 -2.90 5.02
CA LEU A 37 1.86 -2.25 5.18
C LEU A 37 0.99 -3.05 6.15
N SER A 38 0.34 -2.37 7.10
CA SER A 38 -0.67 -2.94 7.99
C SER A 38 -1.95 -2.10 7.92
N LEU A 39 -3.10 -2.78 8.01
CA LEU A 39 -4.43 -2.18 8.06
C LEU A 39 -5.11 -2.35 9.43
N ASP A 40 -4.42 -2.99 10.38
CA ASP A 40 -4.92 -3.42 11.68
C ASP A 40 -3.98 -3.01 12.82
N TYR A 41 -3.40 -1.82 12.73
CA TYR A 41 -2.51 -1.23 13.74
C TYR A 41 -1.21 -2.02 13.99
N GLY A 42 -0.82 -2.90 13.07
CA GLY A 42 0.42 -3.66 13.10
C GLY A 42 0.27 -5.14 13.48
N ASP A 43 -0.95 -5.62 13.74
CA ASP A 43 -1.20 -7.03 14.10
C ASP A 43 -0.87 -7.97 12.93
N THR A 44 -1.22 -7.57 11.70
CA THR A 44 -0.82 -8.24 10.46
C THR A 44 -0.15 -7.26 9.52
N HIS A 45 0.72 -7.80 8.65
CA HIS A 45 1.50 -7.00 7.73
C HIS A 45 1.74 -7.74 6.41
N SER A 46 1.78 -6.97 5.32
CA SER A 46 2.12 -7.45 3.98
C SER A 46 3.29 -6.65 3.42
N CYS A 47 4.13 -7.27 2.59
CA CYS A 47 5.16 -6.55 1.88
C CYS A 47 4.53 -5.60 0.83
N ILE A 48 5.30 -4.61 0.39
CA ILE A 48 4.95 -3.78 -0.77
C ILE A 48 5.79 -4.27 -1.94
N SER A 49 5.15 -4.91 -2.92
CA SER A 49 5.83 -5.46 -4.10
C SER A 49 5.90 -4.49 -5.28
N LEU A 50 4.94 -3.55 -5.37
CA LEU A 50 4.90 -2.58 -6.47
C LEU A 50 4.40 -1.21 -5.99
N VAL A 51 4.99 -0.15 -6.54
CA VAL A 51 4.48 1.22 -6.45
C VAL A 51 3.92 1.62 -7.81
N ALA A 52 2.63 1.93 -7.88
CA ALA A 52 1.92 2.22 -9.12
C ALA A 52 1.17 3.55 -9.06
N LYS A 53 0.78 4.04 -10.25
CA LYS A 53 -0.08 5.21 -10.40
C LYS A 53 -1.53 4.75 -10.56
N GLY A 54 -2.41 5.22 -9.69
CA GLY A 54 -3.85 5.00 -9.75
C GLY A 54 -4.62 6.28 -10.06
N PHE A 55 -5.90 6.11 -10.38
CA PHE A 55 -6.86 7.18 -10.61
C PHE A 55 -8.15 6.86 -9.86
N ASP A 56 -8.78 7.88 -9.26
CA ASP A 56 -10.09 7.72 -8.61
C ASP A 56 -11.23 7.92 -9.63
N ASP A 57 -12.47 7.78 -9.18
CA ASP A 57 -13.66 7.93 -10.02
C ASP A 57 -13.80 9.35 -10.62
N GLU A 58 -13.12 10.34 -10.02
CA GLU A 58 -13.09 11.73 -10.48
C GLU A 58 -11.89 12.00 -11.42
N GLY A 59 -11.02 11.00 -11.64
CA GLY A 59 -9.83 11.11 -12.48
C GLY A 59 -8.63 11.75 -11.77
N ASN A 60 -8.68 11.95 -10.45
CA ASN A 60 -7.54 12.44 -9.69
C ASN A 60 -6.49 11.32 -9.53
N GLN A 61 -5.22 11.69 -9.65
CA GLN A 61 -4.12 10.74 -9.55
C GLN A 61 -3.75 10.46 -8.09
N TYR A 62 -3.44 9.19 -7.80
CA TYR A 62 -2.85 8.79 -6.53
C TYR A 62 -1.72 7.76 -6.72
N CYS A 63 -0.91 7.60 -5.68
CA CYS A 63 0.13 6.58 -5.60
C CYS A 63 -0.42 5.37 -4.86
N VAL A 64 -0.22 4.17 -5.40
CA VAL A 64 -0.65 2.92 -4.80
C VAL A 64 0.57 2.11 -4.38
N LEU A 65 0.56 1.63 -3.15
CA LEU A 65 1.49 0.64 -2.64
C LEU A 65 0.77 -0.71 -2.68
N SER A 66 1.14 -1.54 -3.63
CA SER A 66 0.46 -2.81 -3.89
C SER A 66 1.26 -3.99 -3.35
N ASN A 67 0.54 -4.96 -2.80
CA ASN A 67 1.02 -6.31 -2.57
C ASN A 67 0.46 -7.21 -3.68
N SER A 68 1.34 -7.90 -4.39
CA SER A 68 1.01 -8.80 -5.50
C SER A 68 1.39 -10.25 -5.18
N GLU A 69 1.60 -10.61 -3.91
CA GLU A 69 1.99 -11.97 -3.52
C GLU A 69 0.96 -13.00 -4.01
N THR A 70 -0.33 -12.66 -3.94
CA THR A 70 -1.42 -13.52 -4.41
C THR A 70 -1.46 -13.72 -5.93
N TYR A 71 -0.89 -12.78 -6.71
CA TYR A 71 -0.72 -12.94 -8.16
C TYR A 71 0.36 -13.97 -8.48
N TYR A 72 1.48 -13.94 -7.73
CA TYR A 72 2.57 -14.90 -7.91
C TYR A 72 2.17 -16.33 -7.57
N GLU A 73 1.33 -16.52 -6.56
CA GLU A 73 0.93 -17.86 -6.12
C GLU A 73 0.01 -18.57 -7.11
N ASN A 74 -0.76 -17.83 -7.93
CA ASN A 74 -1.79 -18.40 -8.79
C ASN A 74 -1.54 -18.08 -10.27
N GLU A 75 -1.71 -16.81 -10.66
CA GLU A 75 -1.70 -16.41 -12.07
C GLU A 75 -0.30 -16.47 -12.72
N TRP A 76 0.76 -16.23 -11.93
CA TRP A 76 2.13 -16.34 -12.43
C TRP A 76 2.50 -17.81 -12.72
N GLN A 77 2.09 -18.74 -11.86
CA GLN A 77 2.32 -20.16 -12.10
C GLN A 77 1.58 -20.62 -13.35
N ASP A 78 0.31 -20.25 -13.48
CA ASP A 78 -0.50 -20.55 -14.66
C ASP A 78 0.07 -19.92 -15.95
N PHE A 79 0.74 -18.77 -15.85
CA PHE A 79 1.44 -18.15 -16.98
C PHE A 79 2.69 -18.94 -17.38
N MET A 80 3.52 -19.33 -16.42
CA MET A 80 4.76 -20.07 -16.67
C MET A 80 4.51 -21.50 -17.17
N ASP A 81 3.38 -22.10 -16.80
CA ASP A 81 2.99 -23.45 -17.22
C ASP A 81 2.45 -23.52 -18.67
N LYS A 82 2.34 -22.40 -19.38
CA LYS A 82 1.93 -22.39 -20.79
C LYS A 82 3.10 -22.79 -21.70
N PRO A 83 2.95 -23.80 -22.58
CA PRO A 83 3.96 -24.12 -23.58
C PRO A 83 4.08 -23.00 -24.63
N ASP A 84 5.30 -22.82 -25.16
CA ASP A 84 5.65 -21.85 -26.21
C ASP A 84 4.77 -21.94 -27.48
#